data_AF-A0A382MEX3-F1
#
_entry.id   AF-A0A382MEX3-F1
#
_cell.length_a   1.000
_cell.length_b   1.000
_cell.length_c   1.000
_cell.angle_alpha   90.00
_cell.angle_beta   90.00
_cell.angle_gamma   90.00
#
_symmetry.space_group_name_H-M   'P 1'
#
loop_
_entity.id
_entity.type
_entity.pdbx_description
1 polymer ?
#
loop_
_entity_poly.entity_id
_entity_poly.type
_entity_poly.pdbx_seq_one_letter_code
_entity_poly.pdbx_strand_id
1 'polypeptide(L)'
;MTELKLFIKSILLMFRLPFLRLFSSTFFLSALFYSILSRAFWREFNSVLMGRFLYLKRLHEKSENLFLLRRNVHRLEKGLIMRPRKPVFGLKYIKELVDIYEKIMIKSIENDLLIKDQLIWAHDVLEKYFSVVKEHEIISKCRDRFQKINILFDVDDKKIPFSLATKNPPVQYDAFLKLTQSRRSVRWFLPKPVPRDLIDQAILAAVQSPSSCNRLPYEFRVIDDEKMVSEVSKIPMGTKGFSDNIPVIIAVVGHLDAFFN
;
A
#
# COMPACT_ATOMS: atom_id res chain seq x y z
N MET A 1 -27.46 -10.65 -40.18
CA MET A 1 -26.06 -10.47 -39.65
C MET A 1 -25.92 -10.86 -38.17
N THR A 2 -27.00 -10.83 -37.38
CA THR A 2 -27.07 -11.21 -35.96
C THR A 2 -27.09 -12.72 -35.72
N GLU A 3 -27.85 -13.50 -36.51
CA GLU A 3 -27.97 -14.95 -36.33
C GLU A 3 -26.66 -15.71 -36.62
N LEU A 4 -25.97 -15.36 -37.71
CA LEU A 4 -24.66 -15.95 -38.03
C LEU A 4 -23.62 -15.67 -36.92
N LYS A 5 -23.64 -14.46 -36.32
CA LYS A 5 -22.77 -14.13 -35.18
C LYS A 5 -23.12 -14.96 -33.94
N LEU A 6 -24.40 -15.16 -33.66
CA LEU A 6 -24.86 -16.01 -32.55
C LEU A 6 -24.48 -17.48 -32.78
N PHE A 7 -24.63 -17.97 -34.00
CA PHE A 7 -24.25 -19.32 -34.40
C PHE A 7 -22.73 -19.56 -34.25
N ILE A 8 -21.90 -18.67 -34.80
CA ILE A 8 -20.43 -18.73 -34.65
C ILE A 8 -20.05 -18.67 -33.17
N LYS A 9 -20.68 -17.80 -32.37
CA LYS A 9 -20.44 -17.72 -30.92
C LYS A 9 -20.79 -19.02 -30.21
N SER A 10 -21.90 -19.65 -30.58
CA SER A 10 -22.31 -20.95 -30.04
C SER A 10 -21.28 -22.05 -30.32
N ILE A 11 -20.81 -22.13 -31.57
CA ILE A 11 -19.75 -23.07 -31.97
C ILE A 11 -18.47 -22.81 -31.18
N LEU A 12 -18.02 -21.56 -31.10
CA LEU A 12 -16.82 -21.19 -30.33
C LEU A 12 -16.95 -21.57 -28.85
N LEU A 13 -18.13 -21.39 -28.25
CA LEU A 13 -18.41 -21.79 -26.86
C LEU A 13 -18.33 -23.30 -26.68
N MET A 14 -18.84 -24.08 -27.64
CA MET A 14 -18.83 -25.54 -27.61
C MET A 14 -17.41 -26.12 -27.52
N PHE A 15 -16.42 -25.47 -28.12
CA PHE A 15 -15.01 -25.85 -28.00
C PHE A 15 -14.31 -25.19 -26.81
N ARG A 16 -14.60 -23.92 -26.53
CA ARG A 16 -13.90 -23.14 -25.50
C ARG A 16 -14.23 -23.62 -24.09
N LEU A 17 -15.47 -24.03 -23.82
CA LEU A 17 -15.89 -24.45 -22.48
C LEU A 17 -15.19 -25.76 -22.04
N PRO A 18 -15.17 -26.85 -22.84
CA PRO A 18 -14.42 -28.06 -22.48
C PRO A 18 -12.92 -27.80 -22.33
N PHE A 19 -12.34 -26.97 -23.21
CA PHE A 19 -10.93 -26.59 -23.15
C PHE A 19 -10.61 -25.86 -21.83
N LEU A 20 -11.39 -24.84 -21.48
CA LEU A 20 -11.22 -24.14 -20.20
C LEU A 20 -11.47 -25.05 -19.01
N ARG A 21 -12.45 -25.95 -19.07
CA ARG A 21 -12.71 -26.95 -18.02
C ARG A 21 -11.51 -27.87 -17.79
N LEU A 22 -10.85 -28.32 -18.87
CA LEU A 22 -9.64 -29.14 -18.78
C LEU A 22 -8.50 -28.36 -18.09
N PHE A 23 -8.17 -27.17 -18.57
CA PHE A 23 -7.05 -26.39 -18.03
C PHE A 23 -7.32 -25.78 -16.64
N SER A 24 -8.59 -25.61 -16.26
CA SER A 24 -8.99 -25.17 -14.92
C SER A 24 -9.18 -26.30 -13.91
N SER A 25 -9.04 -27.57 -14.33
CA SER A 25 -9.26 -28.72 -13.44
C SER A 25 -8.21 -28.88 -12.34
N THR A 26 -6.97 -28.42 -12.57
CA THR A 26 -5.88 -28.48 -11.59
C THR A 26 -5.02 -27.22 -11.65
N PHE A 27 -4.34 -26.92 -10.53
CA PHE A 27 -3.38 -25.82 -10.44
C PHE A 27 -2.27 -25.91 -11.50
N PHE A 28 -1.73 -27.11 -11.72
CA PHE A 28 -0.64 -27.33 -12.68
C PHE A 28 -1.06 -27.06 -14.13
N LEU A 29 -2.23 -27.54 -14.53
CA LEU A 29 -2.75 -27.28 -15.88
C LEU A 29 -3.06 -25.79 -16.07
N SER A 30 -3.60 -25.13 -15.05
CA SER A 30 -3.83 -23.68 -15.10
C SER A 30 -2.52 -22.91 -15.24
N ALA A 31 -1.50 -23.28 -14.46
CA ALA A 31 -0.17 -22.69 -14.56
C ALA A 31 0.45 -22.91 -15.94
N LEU A 32 0.37 -24.13 -16.49
CA LEU A 32 0.83 -24.46 -17.84
C LEU A 32 0.13 -23.60 -18.90
N PHE A 33 -1.20 -23.49 -18.82
CA PHE A 33 -1.99 -22.70 -19.75
C PHE A 33 -1.54 -21.23 -19.77
N TYR A 34 -1.39 -20.59 -18.61
CA TYR A 34 -0.97 -19.19 -18.53
C TYR A 34 0.53 -18.96 -18.71
N SER A 35 1.34 -20.02 -18.70
CA SER A 35 2.78 -19.91 -18.99
C SER A 35 3.07 -20.06 -20.49
N ILE A 36 2.32 -20.90 -21.19
CA ILE A 36 2.62 -21.27 -22.58
C ILE A 36 1.54 -20.76 -23.56
N LEU A 37 0.27 -20.98 -23.24
CA LEU A 37 -0.84 -20.80 -24.18
C LEU A 37 -1.51 -19.42 -24.09
N SER A 38 -1.25 -18.66 -23.02
CA SER A 38 -1.83 -17.34 -22.80
C SER A 38 -0.83 -16.39 -22.17
N ARG A 39 -0.77 -15.15 -22.67
CA ARG A 39 0.08 -14.08 -22.13
C ARG A 39 -0.58 -13.24 -21.05
N ALA A 40 -1.81 -13.59 -20.64
CA ALA A 40 -2.65 -12.75 -19.78
C ALA A 40 -1.98 -12.36 -18.44
N PHE A 41 -1.11 -13.22 -17.90
CA PHE A 41 -0.42 -13.00 -16.62
C PHE A 41 1.07 -12.73 -16.74
N TRP A 42 1.64 -12.66 -17.96
CA TRP A 42 3.09 -12.53 -18.13
C TRP A 42 3.63 -11.23 -17.52
N ARG A 43 2.89 -10.13 -17.69
CA ARG A 43 3.23 -8.85 -17.06
C ARG A 43 3.22 -8.97 -15.53
N GLU A 44 2.25 -9.69 -14.98
CA GLU A 44 2.13 -9.90 -13.53
C GLU A 44 3.33 -10.71 -13.01
N PHE A 45 3.65 -11.84 -13.65
CA PHE A 45 4.80 -12.68 -13.30
C PHE A 45 6.11 -11.88 -13.29
N ASN A 46 6.36 -11.12 -14.35
CA ASN A 46 7.55 -10.28 -14.44
C ASN A 46 7.56 -9.19 -13.36
N SER A 47 6.43 -8.52 -13.14
CA SER A 47 6.34 -7.40 -12.19
C SER A 47 6.52 -7.86 -10.75
N VAL A 48 5.93 -9.00 -10.37
CA VAL A 48 6.11 -9.62 -9.04
C VAL A 48 7.56 -10.05 -8.83
N LEU A 49 8.16 -10.71 -9.82
CA LEU A 49 9.56 -11.15 -9.74
C LEU A 49 10.52 -9.95 -9.63
N MET A 50 10.29 -8.91 -10.43
CA MET A 50 11.05 -7.67 -10.39
C MET A 50 10.88 -6.95 -9.04
N GLY A 51 9.67 -6.89 -8.51
CA GLY A 51 9.39 -6.34 -7.18
C GLY A 51 10.20 -7.06 -6.10
N ARG A 52 10.18 -8.39 -6.10
CA ARG A 52 10.98 -9.21 -5.17
C ARG A 52 12.48 -8.98 -5.34
N PHE A 53 12.97 -8.91 -6.57
CA PHE A 53 14.37 -8.57 -6.85
C PHE A 53 14.75 -7.21 -6.25
N LEU A 54 13.95 -6.18 -6.50
CA LEU A 54 14.19 -4.83 -5.99
C LEU A 54 14.13 -4.76 -4.45
N TYR A 55 13.22 -5.50 -3.83
CA TYR A 55 13.16 -5.64 -2.36
C TYR A 55 14.47 -6.24 -1.81
N LEU A 56 14.92 -7.37 -2.38
CA LEU A 56 16.13 -8.06 -1.93
C LEU A 56 17.40 -7.25 -2.23
N LYS A 57 17.45 -6.57 -3.38
CA LYS A 57 18.53 -5.66 -3.74
C LYS A 57 18.69 -4.55 -2.71
N ARG A 58 17.60 -3.88 -2.31
CA ARG A 58 17.65 -2.84 -1.27
C ARG A 58 18.08 -3.38 0.09
N LEU A 59 17.63 -4.58 0.45
CA LEU A 59 18.06 -5.24 1.68
C LEU A 59 19.58 -5.52 1.66
N HIS A 60 20.10 -6.03 0.54
CA HIS A 60 21.52 -6.34 0.35
C HIS A 60 22.40 -5.08 0.34
N GLU A 61 22.00 -4.06 -0.41
CA GLU A 61 22.69 -2.77 -0.51
C GLU A 61 22.58 -1.93 0.77
N LYS A 62 21.87 -2.43 1.80
CA LYS A 62 21.61 -1.73 3.06
C LYS A 62 21.04 -0.32 2.82
N SER A 63 20.29 -0.15 1.74
CA SER A 63 19.67 1.12 1.39
C SER A 63 18.45 1.39 2.27
N GLU A 64 17.92 2.61 2.17
CA GLU A 64 16.76 3.03 2.93
C GLU A 64 15.55 2.18 2.54
N ASN A 65 14.99 1.47 3.53
CA ASN A 65 13.85 0.60 3.32
C ASN A 65 12.74 0.99 4.29
N LEU A 66 12.01 2.03 3.91
CA LEU A 66 10.84 2.51 4.65
C LEU A 66 9.77 1.43 4.79
N PHE A 67 9.58 0.57 3.78
CA PHE A 67 8.63 -0.54 3.88
C PHE A 67 9.00 -1.53 4.99
N LEU A 68 10.29 -1.82 5.17
CA LEU A 68 10.79 -2.69 6.23
C LEU A 68 10.70 -2.03 7.61
N LEU A 69 11.01 -0.72 7.70
CA LEU A 69 10.79 0.09 8.91
C LEU A 69 9.31 -0.01 9.33
N ARG A 70 8.38 0.39 8.46
CA ARG A 70 6.93 0.37 8.74
C ARG A 70 6.45 -1.02 9.14
N ARG A 71 6.87 -2.06 8.40
CA ARG A 71 6.52 -3.44 8.71
C ARG A 71 6.94 -3.83 10.13
N ASN A 72 8.16 -3.51 10.53
CA ASN A 72 8.69 -3.94 11.83
C ASN A 72 8.14 -3.10 12.99
N VAL A 73 7.95 -1.79 12.80
CA VAL A 73 7.25 -0.93 13.76
C VAL A 73 5.83 -1.46 13.99
N HIS A 74 5.07 -1.71 12.92
CA HIS A 74 3.72 -2.23 13.03
C HIS A 74 3.63 -3.61 13.71
N ARG A 75 4.64 -4.46 13.55
CA ARG A 75 4.73 -5.74 14.29
C ARG A 75 4.93 -5.51 15.79
N LEU A 76 5.69 -4.48 16.19
CA LEU A 76 5.79 -4.08 17.59
C LEU A 76 4.46 -3.54 18.12
N GLU A 77 3.79 -2.65 17.38
CA GLU A 77 2.48 -2.12 17.76
C GLU A 77 1.48 -3.23 18.07
N LYS A 78 1.39 -4.23 17.18
CA LYS A 78 0.56 -5.42 17.42
C LYS A 78 0.91 -6.07 18.74
N GLY A 79 2.20 -6.30 19.01
CA GLY A 79 2.66 -6.86 20.27
C GLY A 79 2.29 -6.01 21.50
N LEU A 80 2.31 -4.68 21.36
CA LEU A 80 1.97 -3.73 22.44
C LEU A 80 0.48 -3.78 22.82
N ILE A 81 -0.41 -4.05 21.87
CA ILE A 81 -1.86 -4.06 22.10
C ILE A 81 -2.44 -5.45 22.39
N MET A 82 -1.66 -6.53 22.25
CA MET A 82 -2.13 -7.90 22.53
C MET A 82 -2.63 -8.05 23.97
N ARG A 83 -3.70 -8.82 24.16
CA ARG A 83 -4.26 -9.16 25.47
C ARG A 83 -4.39 -10.69 25.61
N PRO A 84 -3.73 -11.34 26.59
CA PRO A 84 -2.72 -10.76 27.48
C PRO A 84 -1.44 -10.42 26.71
N ARG A 85 -0.78 -9.33 27.11
CA ARG A 85 0.50 -8.93 26.50
C ARG A 85 1.62 -9.84 27.00
N LYS A 86 2.42 -10.39 26.08
CA LYS A 86 3.62 -11.16 26.45
C LYS A 86 4.65 -10.24 27.14
N PRO A 87 5.32 -10.68 28.21
CA PRO A 87 6.32 -9.86 28.90
C PRO A 87 7.55 -9.57 28.04
N VAL A 88 7.88 -10.48 27.12
CA VAL A 88 8.96 -10.34 26.14
C VAL A 88 8.41 -10.70 24.76
N PHE A 89 8.59 -9.82 23.78
CA PHE A 89 8.20 -10.02 22.39
C PHE A 89 9.10 -9.19 21.46
N GLY A 90 9.06 -9.44 20.15
CA GLY A 90 9.84 -8.66 19.17
C GLY A 90 11.27 -9.13 18.90
N LEU A 91 11.76 -10.15 19.60
CA LEU A 91 13.16 -10.61 19.53
C LEU A 91 13.68 -10.92 18.11
N LYS A 92 12.82 -11.46 17.24
CA LYS A 92 13.20 -11.85 15.87
C LYS A 92 13.50 -10.66 14.94
N TYR A 93 13.10 -9.44 15.29
CA TYR A 93 13.15 -8.30 14.38
C TYR A 93 13.51 -6.97 15.04
N ILE A 94 13.60 -6.89 16.38
CA ILE A 94 13.98 -5.65 17.09
C ILE A 94 15.36 -5.13 16.67
N LYS A 95 16.33 -6.04 16.47
CA LYS A 95 17.66 -5.69 15.99
C LYS A 95 17.61 -5.07 14.59
N GLU A 96 16.91 -5.73 13.66
CA GLU A 96 16.70 -5.24 12.29
C GLU A 96 16.00 -3.87 12.29
N LEU A 97 15.00 -3.69 13.16
CA LEU A 97 14.29 -2.43 13.30
C LEU A 97 15.19 -1.28 13.75
N VAL A 98 15.97 -1.48 14.83
CA VAL A 98 16.88 -0.45 15.34
C VAL A 98 17.99 -0.16 14.31
N ASP A 99 18.52 -1.19 13.63
CA ASP A 99 19.52 -1.02 12.57
C ASP A 99 19.02 -0.15 11.42
N ILE A 100 17.76 -0.33 11.00
CA ILE A 100 17.16 0.45 9.91
C ILE A 100 16.83 1.85 10.39
N TYR A 101 16.25 1.98 11.59
CA TYR A 101 15.90 3.26 12.17
C TYR A 101 17.13 4.17 12.30
N GLU A 102 18.23 3.66 12.88
CA GLU A 102 19.50 4.38 13.01
C GLU A 102 20.05 4.84 11.66
N LYS A 103 20.03 3.97 10.65
CA LYS A 103 20.52 4.32 9.30
C LYS A 103 19.70 5.42 8.64
N ILE A 104 18.37 5.33 8.71
CA ILE A 104 17.50 6.34 8.10
C ILE A 104 17.66 7.65 8.86
N MET A 105 17.77 7.64 10.20
CA MET A 105 18.04 8.84 11.00
C MET A 105 19.37 9.52 10.61
N ILE A 106 20.44 8.75 10.39
CA ILE A 106 21.75 9.31 9.98
C ILE A 106 21.67 9.95 8.59
N LYS A 107 20.93 9.34 7.66
CA LYS A 107 20.83 9.83 6.27
C LYS A 107 19.80 10.93 6.09
N SER A 108 18.72 10.95 6.87
CA SER A 108 17.56 11.85 6.70
C SER A 108 17.76 13.26 7.27
N ILE A 109 18.99 13.76 7.29
CA ILE A 109 19.29 15.15 7.70
C ILE A 109 18.80 16.17 6.64
N GLU A 110 18.29 15.73 5.49
CA GLU A 110 17.82 16.61 4.40
C GLU A 110 16.30 16.47 4.12
N ASN A 111 15.54 17.48 4.59
CA ASN A 111 14.28 18.06 4.11
C ASN A 111 13.05 17.22 3.64
N ASP A 112 13.03 15.89 3.72
CA ASP A 112 11.82 15.14 3.35
C ASP A 112 10.81 15.03 4.53
N LEU A 113 9.78 15.88 4.48
CA LEU A 113 8.66 15.92 5.43
C LEU A 113 7.95 14.57 5.58
N LEU A 114 7.84 13.77 4.51
CA LEU A 114 7.15 12.48 4.56
C LEU A 114 7.95 11.45 5.35
N ILE A 115 9.28 11.48 5.24
CA ILE A 115 10.18 10.58 5.99
C ILE A 115 10.14 10.94 7.48
N LYS A 116 10.12 12.24 7.80
CA LYS A 116 10.06 12.76 9.18
C LYS A 116 8.88 12.18 9.95
N ASP A 117 7.68 12.16 9.36
CA ASP A 117 6.49 11.65 10.04
C ASP A 117 6.57 10.15 10.36
N GLN A 118 7.19 9.34 9.48
CA GLN A 118 7.37 7.91 9.73
C GLN A 118 8.42 7.66 10.81
N LEU A 119 9.45 8.50 10.88
CA LEU A 119 10.50 8.41 11.89
C LEU A 119 9.99 8.80 13.28
N ILE A 120 9.16 9.85 13.38
CA ILE A 120 8.48 10.22 14.63
C ILE A 120 7.61 9.06 15.11
N TRP A 121 6.75 8.51 14.24
CA TRP A 121 5.93 7.35 14.61
C TRP A 121 6.76 6.13 15.02
N ALA A 122 7.83 5.80 14.29
CA ALA A 122 8.73 4.72 14.66
C ALA A 122 9.40 4.95 16.01
N HIS A 123 9.79 6.20 16.30
CA HIS A 123 10.36 6.61 17.58
C HIS A 123 9.40 6.37 18.73
N ASP A 124 8.17 6.89 18.63
CA ASP A 124 7.17 6.80 19.70
C ASP A 124 6.81 5.35 20.02
N VAL A 125 6.71 4.49 19.00
CA VAL A 125 6.46 3.06 19.17
C VAL A 125 7.66 2.36 19.82
N LEU A 126 8.89 2.69 19.43
CA LEU A 126 10.11 2.13 20.03
C LEU A 126 10.27 2.55 21.49
N GLU A 127 10.08 3.84 21.79
CA GLU A 127 10.10 4.40 23.14
C GLU A 127 9.06 3.67 24.01
N LYS A 128 7.81 3.56 23.52
CA LYS A 128 6.77 2.83 24.23
C LYS A 128 7.13 1.36 24.42
N TYR A 129 7.70 0.70 23.42
CA TYR A 129 8.14 -0.69 23.50
C TYR A 129 9.21 -0.92 24.57
N PHE A 130 10.25 -0.10 24.59
CA PHE A 130 11.30 -0.21 25.61
C PHE A 130 10.80 0.13 27.02
N SER A 131 9.81 1.01 27.17
CA SER A 131 9.23 1.32 28.48
C SER A 131 8.45 0.16 29.12
N VAL A 132 7.96 -0.81 28.34
CA VAL A 132 7.02 -1.84 28.82
C VAL A 132 7.52 -3.27 28.78
N VAL A 133 8.53 -3.55 27.96
CA VAL A 133 9.06 -4.91 27.79
C VAL A 133 9.98 -5.27 28.96
N LYS A 134 9.93 -6.52 29.43
CA LYS A 134 10.86 -7.00 30.45
C LYS A 134 12.29 -7.07 29.91
N GLU A 135 13.26 -7.02 30.83
CA GLU A 135 14.67 -7.13 30.50
C GLU A 135 15.00 -8.43 29.74
N HIS A 136 15.83 -8.28 28.72
CA HIS A 136 16.34 -9.37 27.90
C HIS A 136 17.60 -8.88 27.20
N GLU A 137 18.65 -9.71 27.12
CA GLU A 137 19.97 -9.31 26.61
C GLU A 137 19.93 -8.57 25.25
N ILE A 138 19.23 -9.15 24.26
CA ILE A 138 19.06 -8.55 22.93
C ILE A 138 18.34 -7.20 23.00
N ILE A 139 17.31 -7.10 23.85
CA ILE A 139 16.49 -5.89 23.96
C ILE A 139 17.27 -4.78 24.65
N SER A 140 18.03 -5.10 25.70
CA SER A 140 18.87 -4.13 26.41
C SER A 140 19.92 -3.54 25.46
N LYS A 141 20.64 -4.39 24.68
CA LYS A 141 21.58 -3.91 23.65
C LYS A 141 20.92 -2.99 22.61
N CYS A 142 19.68 -3.28 22.22
CA CYS A 142 18.93 -2.45 21.28
C CYS A 142 18.45 -1.13 21.92
N ARG A 143 18.06 -1.16 23.19
CA ARG A 143 17.67 0.02 23.98
C ARG A 143 18.84 1.00 24.10
N ASP A 144 20.02 0.51 24.46
CA ASP A 144 21.21 1.35 24.63
C ASP A 144 21.61 2.04 23.32
N ARG A 145 21.45 1.34 22.19
CA ARG A 145 21.65 1.92 20.86
C ARG A 145 20.61 2.98 20.53
N PHE A 146 19.34 2.69 20.79
CA PHE A 146 18.24 3.63 20.55
C PHE A 146 18.38 4.91 21.37
N GLN A 147 18.79 4.82 22.64
CA GLN A 147 18.98 5.98 23.53
C GLN A 147 20.12 6.91 23.09
N LYS A 148 21.10 6.40 22.33
CA LYS A 148 22.18 7.22 21.76
C LYS A 148 21.73 8.05 20.55
N ILE A 149 20.59 7.71 19.95
CA ILE A 149 20.04 8.45 18.82
C ILE A 149 19.38 9.70 19.40
N ASN A 150 20.11 10.81 19.34
CA ASN A 150 19.66 12.09 19.89
C ASN A 150 18.55 12.65 19.00
N ILE A 151 17.37 12.90 19.57
CA ILE A 151 16.18 13.29 18.81
C ILE A 151 15.63 14.60 19.34
N LEU A 152 15.64 15.62 18.50
CA LEU A 152 14.94 16.89 18.68
C LEU A 152 13.66 16.88 17.84
N PHE A 153 12.74 15.94 18.12
CA PHE A 153 11.38 16.03 17.61
C PHE A 153 10.52 16.64 18.72
N ASP A 154 10.38 17.97 18.68
CA ASP A 154 9.48 18.69 19.56
C ASP A 154 8.06 18.53 19.01
N VAL A 155 7.34 17.52 19.47
CA VAL A 155 5.96 17.25 19.05
C VAL A 155 5.14 16.88 20.29
N ASP A 156 4.16 17.72 20.60
CA ASP A 156 3.28 17.59 21.78
C ASP A 156 2.42 16.30 21.78
N ASP A 157 2.21 15.67 20.62
CA ASP A 157 1.35 14.48 20.46
C ASP A 157 2.14 13.22 20.06
N LYS A 158 2.33 12.29 21.00
CA LYS A 158 2.96 10.97 20.75
C LYS A 158 2.09 10.09 19.85
N LYS A 159 2.64 9.61 18.73
CA LYS A 159 2.02 8.69 17.77
C LYS A 159 2.12 7.23 18.25
N ILE A 160 1.51 6.91 19.38
CA ILE A 160 1.37 5.54 19.89
C ILE A 160 0.06 4.89 19.43
N PRO A 161 -0.05 3.54 19.39
CA PRO A 161 -1.29 2.87 18.99
C PRO A 161 -2.48 3.40 19.78
N PHE A 162 -3.51 3.84 19.06
CA PHE A 162 -4.74 4.34 19.65
C PHE A 162 -5.30 3.31 20.64
N SER A 163 -5.53 3.73 21.88
CA SER A 163 -6.50 3.03 22.72
C SER A 163 -7.84 3.06 21.97
N LEU A 164 -8.58 1.95 21.95
CA LEU A 164 -9.99 1.90 21.54
C LEU A 164 -10.79 2.84 22.46
N ALA A 165 -10.69 4.14 22.21
CA ALA A 165 -11.50 5.15 22.85
C ALA A 165 -12.86 5.04 22.17
N THR A 166 -13.87 4.69 22.95
CA THR A 166 -15.29 4.73 22.62
C THR A 166 -15.68 6.18 22.33
N LYS A 167 -15.28 6.69 21.17
CA LYS A 167 -15.81 7.93 20.63
C LYS A 167 -17.04 7.58 19.80
N ASN A 168 -18.15 8.26 20.08
CA ASN A 168 -19.28 8.23 19.18
C ASN A 168 -18.77 8.63 17.79
N PRO A 169 -19.02 7.82 16.75
CA PRO A 169 -18.52 8.14 15.42
C PRO A 169 -19.13 9.48 14.98
N PRO A 170 -18.33 10.38 14.40
CA PRO A 170 -18.84 11.69 13.96
C PRO A 170 -19.88 11.58 12.84
N VAL A 171 -19.91 10.43 12.15
CA VAL A 171 -20.86 10.14 11.07
C VAL A 171 -21.74 8.96 11.48
N GLN A 172 -23.05 9.17 11.46
CA GLN A 172 -24.04 8.12 11.72
C GLN A 172 -24.17 7.16 10.53
N TYR A 173 -24.59 5.92 10.80
CA TYR A 173 -24.71 4.87 9.78
C TYR A 173 -25.55 5.30 8.58
N ASP A 174 -26.72 5.90 8.79
CA ASP A 174 -27.62 6.29 7.71
C ASP A 174 -27.02 7.35 6.78
N ALA A 175 -26.25 8.29 7.33
CA ALA A 175 -25.54 9.31 6.55
C ALA A 175 -24.43 8.66 5.70
N PHE A 176 -23.68 7.73 6.29
CA PHE A 176 -22.66 6.96 5.57
C PHE A 176 -23.28 6.09 4.47
N LEU A 177 -24.39 5.41 4.74
CA LEU A 177 -25.09 4.59 3.77
C LEU A 177 -25.61 5.44 2.59
N LYS A 178 -26.22 6.59 2.85
CA LYS A 178 -26.68 7.51 1.80
C LYS A 178 -25.52 8.00 0.92
N LEU A 179 -24.36 8.32 1.52
CA LEU A 179 -23.17 8.73 0.78
C LEU A 179 -22.65 7.59 -0.13
N THR A 180 -22.55 6.37 0.38
CA THR A 180 -22.07 5.23 -0.41
C THR A 180 -23.04 4.84 -1.52
N GLN A 181 -24.35 4.95 -1.28
CA GLN A 181 -25.41 4.70 -2.25
C GLN A 181 -25.55 5.80 -3.31
N SER A 182 -25.16 7.05 -3.04
CA SER A 182 -25.26 8.15 -4.01
C SER A 182 -24.12 8.14 -5.04
N ARG A 183 -22.97 7.53 -4.71
CA ARG A 183 -21.80 7.43 -5.59
C ARG A 183 -22.16 6.81 -6.94
N ARG A 184 -21.72 7.42 -8.04
CA ARG A 184 -21.86 6.90 -9.42
C ARG A 184 -20.52 6.89 -10.14
N SER A 185 -20.38 6.01 -11.13
CA SER A 185 -19.29 6.09 -12.11
C SER A 185 -19.64 7.14 -13.15
N VAL A 186 -19.23 8.38 -12.91
CA VAL A 186 -19.42 9.52 -13.83
C VAL A 186 -18.46 9.38 -15.01
N ARG A 187 -18.97 9.69 -16.21
CA ARG A 187 -18.24 9.62 -17.49
C ARG A 187 -18.44 10.87 -18.33
N TRP A 188 -19.00 11.92 -17.75
CA TRP A 188 -19.16 13.20 -18.40
C TRP A 188 -18.92 14.28 -17.36
N PHE A 189 -17.81 14.99 -17.50
CA PHE A 189 -17.36 15.96 -16.51
C PHE A 189 -17.57 17.39 -17.04
N LEU A 190 -17.66 18.32 -16.11
CA LEU A 190 -17.67 19.74 -16.45
C LEU A 190 -16.27 20.15 -16.92
N PRO A 191 -16.16 21.10 -17.88
CA PRO A 191 -14.88 21.68 -18.28
C PRO A 191 -14.38 22.67 -17.21
N LYS A 192 -14.18 22.18 -15.98
CA LYS A 192 -13.78 22.96 -14.83
C LYS A 192 -12.60 22.27 -14.13
N PRO A 193 -11.49 23.00 -13.85
CA PRO A 193 -10.38 22.43 -13.08
C PRO A 193 -10.82 22.10 -11.65
N VAL A 194 -10.19 21.09 -11.07
CA VAL A 194 -10.43 20.69 -9.68
C VAL A 194 -9.37 21.37 -8.78
N PRO A 195 -9.77 22.18 -7.79
CA PRO A 195 -8.85 22.77 -6.82
C PRO A 195 -7.96 21.73 -6.13
N ARG A 196 -6.69 22.07 -5.91
CA ARG A 196 -5.70 21.08 -5.47
C ARG A 196 -5.87 20.66 -4.02
N ASP A 197 -6.33 21.57 -3.17
CA ASP A 197 -6.74 21.29 -1.80
C ASP A 197 -7.83 20.21 -1.70
N LEU A 198 -8.79 20.17 -2.64
CA LEU A 198 -9.82 19.13 -2.67
C LEU A 198 -9.26 17.77 -3.06
N ILE A 199 -8.28 17.74 -3.97
CA ILE A 199 -7.58 16.52 -4.34
C ILE A 199 -6.75 16.00 -3.16
N ASP A 200 -6.04 16.88 -2.47
CA ASP A 200 -5.25 16.54 -1.30
C ASP A 200 -6.15 16.00 -0.18
N GLN A 201 -7.29 16.63 0.09
CA GLN A 201 -8.30 16.11 1.03
C GLN A 201 -8.81 14.73 0.64
N ALA A 202 -9.08 14.48 -0.65
CA ALA A 202 -9.51 13.17 -1.12
C ALA A 202 -8.41 12.10 -0.93
N ILE A 203 -7.14 12.44 -1.20
CA ILE A 203 -6.00 11.55 -0.97
C ILE A 203 -5.82 11.29 0.53
N LEU A 204 -5.89 12.32 1.38
CA LEU A 204 -5.79 12.21 2.84
C LEU A 204 -6.88 11.30 3.43
N ALA A 205 -8.09 11.34 2.87
CA ALA A 205 -9.15 10.39 3.21
C ALA A 205 -8.84 8.98 2.71
N ALA A 206 -8.34 8.83 1.47
CA ALA A 206 -8.03 7.54 0.87
C ALA A 206 -6.92 6.78 1.64
N VAL A 207 -5.87 7.48 2.10
CA VAL A 207 -4.74 6.87 2.85
C VAL A 207 -5.15 6.32 4.23
N GLN A 208 -6.34 6.65 4.74
CA GLN A 208 -6.89 6.02 5.95
C GLN A 208 -7.27 4.55 5.71
N SER A 209 -7.33 4.11 4.45
CA SER A 209 -7.57 2.71 4.10
C SER A 209 -6.43 1.82 4.64
N PRO A 210 -6.75 0.70 5.30
CA PRO A 210 -5.72 -0.17 5.86
C PRO A 210 -4.87 -0.81 4.75
N SER A 211 -3.59 -1.03 5.03
CA SER A 211 -2.66 -1.76 4.15
C SER A 211 -1.90 -2.84 4.92
N SER A 212 -1.41 -3.86 4.22
CA SER A 212 -0.67 -4.97 4.84
C SER A 212 0.54 -4.43 5.61
N CYS A 213 0.58 -4.71 6.91
CA CYS A 213 1.59 -4.23 7.84
C CYS A 213 1.81 -2.70 7.82
N ASN A 214 0.76 -1.92 7.50
CA ASN A 214 0.82 -0.47 7.34
C ASN A 214 1.93 0.01 6.38
N ARG A 215 2.28 -0.79 5.37
CA ARG A 215 3.37 -0.46 4.44
C ARG A 215 3.06 0.69 3.49
N LEU A 216 1.77 0.97 3.26
CA LEU A 216 1.30 1.94 2.26
C LEU A 216 2.04 1.77 0.92
N PRO A 217 1.97 0.57 0.29
CA PRO A 217 2.78 0.23 -0.87
C PRO A 217 2.15 0.81 -2.15
N TYR A 218 1.86 2.10 -2.14
CA TYR A 218 1.26 2.79 -3.26
C TYR A 218 1.61 4.27 -3.25
N GLU A 219 1.60 4.87 -4.44
CA GLU A 219 1.70 6.31 -4.63
C GLU A 219 0.52 6.81 -5.47
N PHE A 220 0.17 8.08 -5.27
CA PHE A 220 -0.83 8.78 -6.09
C PHE A 220 -0.10 9.69 -7.06
N ARG A 221 -0.21 9.41 -8.36
CA ARG A 221 0.26 10.31 -9.41
C ARG A 221 -0.90 11.15 -9.88
N VAL A 222 -0.93 12.41 -9.44
CA VAL A 222 -1.97 13.34 -9.85
C VAL A 222 -1.55 14.03 -11.14
N ILE A 223 -2.42 13.93 -12.13
CA ILE A 223 -2.21 14.40 -13.50
C ILE A 223 -3.33 15.38 -13.81
N ASP A 224 -2.97 16.66 -13.83
CA ASP A 224 -3.87 17.80 -14.03
C ASP A 224 -3.34 18.82 -15.05
N ASP A 225 -2.18 18.55 -15.65
CA ASP A 225 -1.75 19.22 -16.88
C ASP A 225 -2.59 18.74 -18.07
N GLU A 226 -3.17 19.67 -18.81
CA GLU A 226 -4.13 19.37 -19.89
C GLU A 226 -3.56 18.43 -20.96
N LYS A 227 -2.29 18.63 -21.35
CA LYS A 227 -1.65 17.77 -22.36
C LYS A 227 -1.46 16.37 -21.83
N MET A 228 -0.93 16.23 -20.61
CA MET A 228 -0.72 14.94 -19.97
C MET A 228 -2.03 14.20 -19.69
N VAL A 229 -3.08 14.92 -19.28
CA VAL A 229 -4.43 14.34 -19.11
C VAL A 229 -4.96 13.81 -20.45
N SER A 230 -4.79 14.55 -21.54
CA SER A 230 -5.21 14.10 -22.89
C SER A 230 -4.47 12.84 -23.34
N GLU A 231 -3.19 12.69 -23.01
CA GLU A 231 -2.42 11.49 -23.32
C GLU A 231 -2.84 10.31 -22.44
N VAL A 232 -2.87 10.51 -21.13
CA VAL A 232 -3.13 9.43 -20.16
C VAL A 232 -4.58 8.95 -20.22
N SER A 233 -5.54 9.83 -20.48
CA SER A 233 -6.97 9.49 -20.61
C SER A 233 -7.25 8.50 -21.74
N LYS A 234 -6.37 8.39 -22.74
CA LYS A 234 -6.51 7.48 -23.89
C LYS A 234 -5.92 6.10 -23.65
N ILE A 235 -5.16 5.91 -22.57
CA ILE A 235 -4.53 4.63 -22.23
C ILE A 235 -5.57 3.57 -21.79
N PRO A 236 -6.52 3.86 -20.87
CA PRO A 236 -7.50 2.87 -20.45
C PRO A 236 -8.46 2.51 -21.59
N MET A 237 -8.72 1.22 -21.80
CA MET A 237 -9.62 0.79 -22.88
C MET A 237 -11.08 1.29 -22.71
N GLY A 238 -11.50 1.60 -21.48
CA GLY A 238 -12.87 1.97 -21.13
C GLY A 238 -13.20 3.46 -21.19
N THR A 239 -12.24 4.34 -21.49
CA THR A 239 -12.40 5.80 -21.47
C THR A 239 -12.67 6.42 -22.83
N LYS A 240 -12.57 5.65 -23.92
CA LYS A 240 -12.69 6.14 -25.32
C LYS A 240 -13.90 7.05 -25.59
N GLY A 241 -15.03 6.84 -24.90
CA GLY A 241 -16.25 7.63 -25.11
C GLY A 241 -16.28 8.98 -24.40
N PHE A 242 -15.27 9.30 -23.57
CA PHE A 242 -15.26 10.52 -22.75
C PHE A 242 -13.85 10.98 -22.36
N SER A 243 -12.79 10.45 -22.99
CA SER A 243 -11.40 10.81 -22.65
C SER A 243 -11.15 12.31 -22.71
N ASP A 244 -11.83 12.98 -23.64
CA ASP A 244 -11.58 14.38 -23.99
C ASP A 244 -12.21 15.38 -23.01
N ASN A 245 -13.02 14.93 -22.05
CA ASN A 245 -13.65 15.80 -21.05
C ASN A 245 -13.16 15.57 -19.62
N ILE A 246 -12.13 14.75 -19.41
CA ILE A 246 -11.60 14.47 -18.07
C ILE A 246 -10.71 15.65 -17.64
N PRO A 247 -10.97 16.33 -16.49
CA PRO A 247 -10.16 17.47 -16.06
C PRO A 247 -8.92 17.06 -15.25
N VAL A 248 -8.95 15.90 -14.58
CA VAL A 248 -7.86 15.38 -13.75
C VAL A 248 -7.90 13.86 -13.72
N ILE A 249 -6.73 13.23 -13.75
CA ILE A 249 -6.57 11.79 -13.56
C ILE A 249 -5.65 11.58 -12.36
N ILE A 250 -6.08 10.71 -11.43
CA ILE A 250 -5.22 10.23 -10.35
C ILE A 250 -4.91 8.77 -10.65
N ALA A 251 -3.66 8.48 -11.01
CA ALA A 251 -3.18 7.11 -11.16
C ALA A 251 -2.66 6.60 -9.81
N VAL A 252 -3.26 5.52 -9.31
CA VAL A 252 -2.77 4.83 -8.11
C VAL A 252 -1.78 3.75 -8.55
N VAL A 253 -0.52 3.90 -8.19
CA VAL A 253 0.56 2.98 -8.59
C VAL A 253 0.96 2.13 -7.40
N GLY A 254 0.88 0.81 -7.54
CA GLY A 254 1.28 -0.13 -6.49
C GLY A 254 2.77 -0.47 -6.54
N HIS A 255 3.39 -0.54 -5.37
CA HIS A 255 4.80 -0.87 -5.15
C HIS A 255 4.97 -2.34 -4.75
N LEU A 256 5.20 -3.21 -5.73
CA LEU A 256 5.44 -4.65 -5.49
C LEU A 256 6.75 -4.92 -4.75
N ASP A 257 7.67 -3.97 -4.82
CA ASP A 257 8.95 -3.95 -4.15
C ASP A 257 8.87 -3.62 -2.64
N ALA A 258 7.66 -3.42 -2.12
CA ALA A 258 7.34 -3.43 -0.69
C ALA A 258 7.14 -4.85 -0.13
N PHE A 259 7.20 -5.89 -0.97
CA PHE A 259 6.96 -7.29 -0.62
C PHE A 259 8.18 -8.17 -0.95
N PHE A 260 8.36 -9.22 -0.16
CA PHE A 260 9.53 -10.11 -0.23
C PHE A 260 9.22 -11.47 -0.86
N ASN A 261 7.93 -11.77 -1.07
CA ASN A 261 7.41 -12.99 -1.67
C ASN A 261 6.65 -12.65 -2.93
#